data_AF-A0A656K0B0-F1
#
_entry.id   AF-A0A656K0B0-F1
#
_cell.length_a   1.000
_cell.length_b   1.000
_cell.length_c   1.000
_cell.angle_alpha   90.00
_cell.angle_beta   90.00
_cell.angle_gamma   90.00
#
_symmetry.space_group_name_H-M   'P 1'
#
loop_
_entity.id
_entity.type
_entity.pdbx_description
1 polymer ?
#
loop_
_entity_poly.entity_id
_entity_poly.type
_entity_poly.pdbx_seq_one_letter_code
_entity_poly.pdbx_strand_id
1 'polypeptide(L)'
;RVTFLTGLALLNSSTGECQVDCVPFTVHMRELDQASIERYLRTEEPYDCAGSFKAEGLGVSLFRSTEGADATSLIGLPLIRLVDMLIKEGVNVP
;
A
#
# COMPACT_ATOMS: atom_id res chain seq x y z
N ARG A 1 8.25 -13.56 -0.83
CA ARG A 1 8.12 -12.21 -1.44
C ARG A 1 6.69 -12.08 -1.93
N VAL A 2 6.04 -10.95 -1.66
CA VAL A 2 4.69 -10.62 -2.14
C VAL A 2 4.74 -9.22 -2.73
N THR A 3 4.12 -8.99 -3.89
CA THR A 3 4.06 -7.67 -4.52
C THR A 3 2.60 -7.23 -4.62
N PHE A 4 2.34 -6.04 -4.11
CA PHE A 4 1.06 -5.35 -4.16
C PHE A 4 1.09 -4.36 -5.31
N LEU A 5 -0.01 -4.28 -6.06
CA LEU A 5 -0.19 -3.36 -7.17
C LEU A 5 -1.37 -2.47 -6.83
N THR A 6 -1.11 -1.18 -6.65
CA THR A 6 -2.15 -0.22 -6.27
C THR A 6 -2.42 0.71 -7.45
N GLY A 7 -3.59 0.55 -8.05
CA GLY A 7 -4.08 1.43 -9.11
C GLY A 7 -4.55 2.77 -8.53
N LEU A 8 -4.23 3.86 -9.22
CA LEU A 8 -4.64 5.22 -8.89
C LEU A 8 -5.21 5.90 -10.14
N ALA A 9 -6.31 6.63 -9.98
CA ALA A 9 -6.85 7.50 -11.01
C ALA A 9 -7.22 8.87 -10.43
N LEU A 10 -6.84 9.95 -11.11
CA LEU A 10 -7.26 11.32 -10.84
C LEU A 10 -7.98 11.87 -12.07
N LEU A 11 -9.27 12.17 -11.94
CA LEU A 11 -10.09 12.79 -12.98
C LEU A 11 -10.35 14.25 -12.63
N ASN A 12 -9.86 15.17 -13.47
CA ASN A 12 -10.30 16.55 -13.45
C ASN A 12 -11.61 16.67 -14.23
N SER A 13 -12.74 16.77 -13.50
CA SER A 13 -14.07 16.81 -14.13
C SER A 13 -14.36 18.09 -14.92
N SER A 14 -13.58 19.16 -14.70
CA SER A 14 -13.74 20.43 -15.43
C SER A 14 -13.08 20.40 -16.82
N THR A 15 -11.97 19.68 -16.95
CA THR A 15 -11.21 19.54 -18.21
C THR A 15 -11.48 18.22 -18.92
N GLY A 16 -11.95 17.21 -18.18
CA GLY A 16 -12.05 15.82 -18.64
C GLY A 16 -10.72 15.07 -18.65
N GLU A 17 -9.62 15.67 -18.19
CA GLU A 17 -8.31 15.01 -18.13
C GLU A 17 -8.31 13.93 -17.04
N CYS A 18 -7.89 12.72 -17.40
CA CYS A 18 -7.78 11.59 -16.48
C CYS A 18 -6.34 11.10 -16.46
N GLN A 19 -5.71 11.20 -15.28
CA GLN A 19 -4.40 10.64 -15.01
C GLN A 19 -4.60 9.27 -14.35
N VAL A 20 -3.94 8.22 -14.85
CA VAL A 20 -4.02 6.87 -14.30
C VAL A 20 -2.62 6.30 -14.14
N ASP A 21 -2.37 5.61 -13.03
CA ASP A 21 -1.10 4.93 -12.79
C ASP A 21 -1.28 3.68 -11.91
N CYS A 22 -0.26 2.84 -11.86
CA CYS A 22 -0.20 1.65 -11.02
C CYS A 22 1.14 1.61 -10.29
N VAL A 23 1.09 1.70 -8.95
CA VAL A 23 2.29 1.75 -8.12
C VAL A 23 2.55 0.39 -7.49
N PRO A 24 3.68 -0.28 -7.82
CA PRO A 24 4.05 -1.53 -7.19
C PRO A 24 4.74 -1.32 -5.84
N PHE A 25 4.44 -2.20 -4.88
CA PHE A 25 5.12 -2.28 -3.60
C PHE A 25 5.41 -3.72 -3.22
N THR A 26 6.68 -4.04 -2.95
CA THR A 26 7.12 -5.40 -2.63
C THR A 26 7.38 -5.53 -1.12
N VAL A 27 6.84 -6.58 -0.53
CA VAL A 27 7.11 -7.01 0.85
C VAL A 27 7.87 -8.34 0.84
N HIS A 28 8.98 -8.39 1.56
CA HIS A 28 9.73 -9.60 1.81
C HIS A 28 9.34 -10.12 3.19
N MET A 29 8.61 -11.24 3.23
CA MET A 29 8.23 -11.90 4.48
C MET A 29 9.44 -12.53 5.16
N ARG A 30 9.42 -12.61 6.49
CA ARG A 30 10.29 -13.49 7.25
C ARG A 30 9.91 -14.96 7.02
N GLU A 31 10.80 -15.86 7.39
CA GLU A 31 10.38 -17.24 7.67
C GLU A 31 9.61 -17.22 9.00
N LEU A 32 8.38 -17.72 8.98
CA LEU A 32 7.47 -17.68 10.12
C LEU A 32 7.14 -19.11 10.52
N ASP A 33 7.19 -19.38 11.82
CA ASP A 33 6.68 -20.62 12.38
C ASP A 33 5.16 -20.52 12.61
N GLN A 34 4.53 -21.68 12.75
CA GLN A 34 3.09 -21.79 12.97
C GLN A 34 2.64 -21.00 14.20
N ALA A 35 3.43 -21.04 15.29
CA ALA A 35 3.11 -20.34 16.53
C ALA A 35 3.08 -18.82 16.37
N SER A 36 3.98 -18.24 15.57
CA SER A 36 3.99 -16.81 15.28
C SER A 36 2.85 -16.39 14.38
N ILE A 37 2.51 -17.21 13.39
CA ILE A 37 1.34 -16.98 12.53
C ILE A 37 0.06 -16.97 13.38
N GLU A 38 -0.16 -17.98 14.22
CA GLU A 38 -1.37 -18.07 15.05
C GLU A 38 -1.49 -16.92 16.05
N ARG A 39 -0.38 -16.54 16.69
CA ARG A 39 -0.35 -15.40 17.62
C ARG A 39 -0.74 -14.10 16.89
N TYR A 40 -0.22 -13.91 15.68
CA TYR A 40 -0.55 -12.74 14.88
C TYR A 40 -2.03 -12.73 14.48
N LEU A 41 -2.54 -13.83 13.91
CA LEU A 41 -3.92 -13.93 13.46
C LEU A 41 -4.93 -13.68 14.59
N ARG A 42 -4.67 -14.23 15.79
CA ARG A 42 -5.54 -14.03 16.96
C ARG A 42 -5.47 -12.63 17.56
N THR A 43 -4.34 -11.95 17.42
CA THR A 43 -4.17 -10.59 17.98
C THR A 43 -4.68 -9.52 17.04
N GLU A 44 -4.34 -9.63 15.75
CA GLU A 44 -4.57 -8.58 14.76
C GLU A 44 -5.90 -8.76 14.00
N GLU A 45 -6.46 -9.97 14.04
CA GLU A 45 -7.65 -10.41 13.30
C GLU A 45 -7.71 -9.84 11.87
N PRO A 46 -6.69 -10.11 11.03
CA PRO A 46 -6.54 -9.47 9.72
C PRO A 46 -7.36 -10.18 8.64
N TYR A 47 -8.49 -10.80 9.00
CA TYR A 47 -9.23 -11.73 8.15
C TYR A 47 -9.90 -11.04 6.95
N ASP A 48 -10.19 -9.75 7.08
CA ASP A 48 -10.80 -8.93 6.02
C ASP A 48 -9.77 -8.15 5.18
N CYS A 49 -8.47 -8.43 5.37
CA CYS A 49 -7.39 -7.74 4.66
C CYS A 49 -6.84 -8.59 3.52
N ALA A 50 -6.52 -7.94 2.39
CA ALA A 50 -5.83 -8.59 1.29
C ALA A 50 -4.45 -9.12 1.75
N GLY A 51 -4.22 -10.42 1.59
CA GLY A 51 -2.99 -11.07 2.07
C GLY A 51 -2.96 -11.37 3.56
N SER A 52 -4.08 -11.16 4.28
CA SER A 52 -4.24 -11.45 5.70
C SER A 52 -3.18 -10.83 6.60
N PHE A 53 -2.70 -9.64 6.24
CA PHE A 53 -1.87 -8.82 7.11
C PHE A 53 -2.21 -7.32 7.01
N LYS A 54 -1.89 -6.55 8.06
CA LYS A 54 -2.06 -5.10 8.14
C LYS A 54 -0.69 -4.46 8.29
N ALA A 55 -0.19 -3.78 7.27
CA ALA A 55 1.14 -3.17 7.28
C ALA A 55 1.23 -1.99 8.27
N GLU A 56 0.09 -1.35 8.53
CA GLU A 56 -0.14 -0.26 9.46
C GLU A 56 -0.21 -0.71 10.94
N GLY A 57 -0.31 -2.02 11.19
CA GLY A 57 -0.42 -2.60 12.52
C GLY A 57 0.69 -3.61 12.82
N LEU A 58 0.34 -4.74 13.44
CA LEU A 58 1.33 -5.76 13.81
C LEU A 58 1.95 -6.48 12.60
N GLY A 59 1.40 -6.30 11.38
CA GLY A 59 1.90 -6.96 10.17
C GLY A 59 3.35 -6.64 9.87
N VAL A 60 3.85 -5.44 10.25
CA VAL A 60 5.26 -5.07 10.10
C VAL A 60 6.22 -6.06 10.77
N SER A 61 5.79 -6.70 11.86
CA SER A 61 6.59 -7.72 12.57
C SER A 61 6.84 -8.98 11.72
N LEU A 62 5.97 -9.25 10.74
CA LEU A 62 6.08 -10.38 9.82
C LEU A 62 7.07 -10.11 8.67
N PHE A 63 7.45 -8.85 8.46
CA PHE A 63 8.26 -8.44 7.32
C PHE A 63 9.75 -8.48 7.66
N ARG A 64 10.54 -9.01 6.72
CA ARG A 64 12.00 -8.92 6.71
C ARG A 64 12.45 -7.57 6.15
N SER A 65 11.86 -7.14 5.04
CA SER A 65 12.14 -5.87 4.38
C SER A 65 11.00 -5.48 3.42
N THR A 66 11.00 -4.22 2.99
CA THR A 66 10.06 -3.67 2.02
C THR A 66 10.83 -2.95 0.91
N GLU A 67 10.29 -2.95 -0.31
CA GLU A 67 10.88 -2.32 -1.49
C GLU A 67 9.77 -1.63 -2.31
N GLY A 68 9.89 -0.33 -2.51
CA GLY A 68 8.96 0.48 -3.27
C GLY A 68 9.16 1.96 -2.98
N ALA A 69 8.73 2.82 -3.90
CA ALA A 69 8.92 4.26 -3.78
C ALA A 69 7.98 4.90 -2.74
N ASP A 70 6.86 4.23 -2.43
CA ASP A 70 5.78 4.81 -1.62
C ASP A 70 5.15 3.79 -0.68
N ALA A 71 5.43 3.89 0.63
CA ALA A 71 4.85 2.99 1.64
C ALA A 71 3.33 3.11 1.76
N THR A 72 2.74 4.24 1.39
CA THR A 72 1.28 4.45 1.46
C THR A 72 0.53 3.68 0.37
N SER A 73 1.23 3.31 -0.71
CA SER A 73 0.69 2.40 -1.72
C SER A 73 0.39 1.00 -1.15
N LEU A 74 1.14 0.53 -0.16
CA LEU A 74 0.89 -0.75 0.53
C LEU A 74 -0.36 -0.68 1.42
N ILE A 75 -0.66 0.49 1.98
CA ILE A 75 -1.87 0.74 2.77
C ILE A 75 -3.10 0.81 1.84
N GLY A 76 -2.91 1.34 0.62
CA GLY A 76 -3.93 1.30 -0.43
C GLY A 76 -4.05 2.58 -1.27
N LEU A 77 -3.25 3.61 -1.00
CA LEU A 77 -3.26 4.85 -1.80
C LEU A 77 -1.83 5.39 -1.98
N PRO A 78 -1.28 5.42 -3.20
CA PRO A 78 0.06 5.93 -3.44
C PRO A 78 0.07 7.47 -3.38
N LEU A 79 0.27 8.03 -2.19
CA LEU A 79 0.20 9.47 -1.94
C LEU A 79 1.30 10.26 -2.65
N ILE A 80 2.51 9.72 -2.79
CA ILE A 80 3.58 10.42 -3.52
C ILE A 80 3.13 10.63 -4.96
N ARG A 81 2.60 9.58 -5.59
CA ARG A 81 2.11 9.67 -6.96
C ARG A 81 0.88 10.57 -7.08
N LEU A 82 -0.04 10.52 -6.12
CA LEU A 82 -1.22 11.39 -6.10
C LEU A 82 -0.83 12.87 -5.99
N VAL A 83 0.15 13.20 -5.15
CA VAL A 83 0.69 14.57 -5.02
C VAL A 83 1.24 15.06 -6.36
N ASP A 84 2.03 14.25 -7.07
CA ASP A 84 2.52 14.61 -8.41
C ASP A 84 1.38 14.89 -9.39
N MET A 85 0.33 14.05 -9.38
CA MET A 85 -0.85 14.23 -10.22
C MET A 85 -1.61 15.51 -9.89
N LEU A 86 -1.76 15.84 -8.61
CA LEU A 86 -2.42 17.06 -8.13
C LEU A 86 -1.65 18.32 -8.51
N ILE A 87 -0.32 18.32 -8.33
CA ILE A 87 0.56 19.43 -8.73
C ILE A 87 0.44 19.68 -10.24
N LYS A 88 0.34 18.62 -11.05
CA LYS A 88 0.12 18.73 -12.50
C LYS A 88 -1.20 19.42 -12.86
N GLU A 89 -2.24 19.24 -12.05
CA GLU A 89 -3.54 19.93 -12.19
C GLU A 89 -3.55 21.34 -11.56
N GLY A 90 -2.41 21.84 -11.07
CA GLY A 90 -2.31 23.14 -10.42
C GLY A 90 -2.85 23.18 -8.99
N VAL A 91 -3.09 22.02 -8.37
CA VAL A 91 -3.46 21.91 -6.95
C VAL A 91 -2.18 21.88 -6.13
N ASN A 92 -1.95 22.94 -5.36
CA ASN A 92 -0.80 23.02 -4.47
C ASN A 92 -0.99 22.09 -3.26
N VAL A 93 0.06 21.35 -2.93
CA VAL A 93 0.19 20.53 -1.72
C VAL A 93 1.62 20.65 -1.17
N PRO A 94 1.81 20.57 0.15
CA PRO A 94 0.76 20.45 1.16
C PRO A 94 -0.13 21.70 1.21
#